data_AF-A0A2U4F9Y0-F1
#
_entry.id   AF-A0A2U4F9Y0-F1
#
_cell.length_a   1.000
_cell.length_b   1.000
_cell.length_c   1.000
_cell.angle_alpha   90.00
_cell.angle_beta   90.00
_cell.angle_gamma   90.00
#
_symmetry.space_group_name_H-M   'P 1'
#
loop_
_entity.id
_entity.type
_entity.pdbx_description
1 polymer ?
#
loop_
_entity_poly.entity_id
_entity_poly.type
_entity_poly.pdbx_seq_one_letter_code
_entity_poly.pdbx_strand_id
1 'polypeptide(L)'
;MSYIYIILVILLVLTVLFFINNKAIISYDNAWIKLVKNRVVKEADRYYSFNEYGVLTINKKNTLNFIQAKHENMAVYSNTDYLNKFMLVFSGYPSIKVTFMEGYIVENNKLYYTYAYKSSYYTKLNKWMKSNGVFENKENWVAKKNVKWNTFPCPQSSDINWEKKAMIGILS
;
A
#
# COMPACT_ATOMS: atom_id res chain seq x y z
N MET A 1 -0.59 40.68 21.30
CA MET A 1 0.87 40.54 21.07
C MET A 1 1.37 39.11 21.35
N SER A 2 1.15 38.53 22.54
CA SER A 2 1.71 37.21 22.90
C SER A 2 1.18 36.02 22.05
N TYR A 3 -0.13 35.95 21.77
CA TYR A 3 -0.70 34.84 21.00
C TYR A 3 -0.23 34.77 19.54
N ILE A 4 0.03 35.92 18.91
CA ILE A 4 0.55 35.97 17.52
C ILE A 4 1.96 35.38 17.48
N TYR A 5 2.79 35.67 18.47
CA TYR A 5 4.14 35.12 18.58
C TYR A 5 4.10 33.60 18.78
N ILE A 6 3.22 33.08 19.64
CA ILE A 6 3.03 31.65 19.85
C ILE A 6 2.61 30.94 18.55
N ILE A 7 1.65 31.51 17.81
CA ILE A 7 1.19 30.96 16.53
C ILE A 7 2.33 30.93 15.51
N LEU A 8 3.12 31.99 15.41
CA LEU A 8 4.27 32.06 14.49
C LEU A 8 5.35 31.02 14.84
N VAL A 9 5.63 30.80 16.12
CA VAL A 9 6.58 29.76 16.57
C VAL A 9 6.07 28.36 16.22
N ILE A 10 4.78 28.07 16.43
CA ILE A 10 4.18 26.78 16.06
C ILE A 10 4.28 26.55 14.54
N LEU A 11 3.95 27.56 13.73
CA LEU A 11 4.07 27.48 12.27
C LEU A 11 5.52 27.25 11.83
N LEU A 12 6.50 27.92 12.47
CA LEU A 12 7.92 27.71 12.20
C LEU A 12 8.34 26.27 12.52
N VAL A 13 7.93 25.73 13.66
CA VAL A 13 8.25 24.35 14.05
C VAL A 13 7.65 23.35 13.06
N LEU A 14 6.39 23.54 12.65
CA LEU A 14 5.72 22.68 11.67
C LEU A 14 6.43 22.70 10.31
N THR A 15 6.88 23.87 9.84
CA THR A 15 7.61 23.96 8.56
C THR A 15 8.97 23.27 8.63
N VAL A 16 9.74 23.45 9.69
CA VAL A 16 11.02 22.75 9.88
C VAL A 16 10.83 21.25 9.93
N LEU A 17 9.86 20.75 10.71
CA LEU A 17 9.54 19.33 10.77
C LEU A 17 9.14 18.77 9.41
N PHE A 18 8.36 19.51 8.63
CA PHE A 18 7.98 19.15 7.27
C PHE A 18 9.20 19.01 6.36
N PHE A 19 10.15 19.95 6.40
CA PHE A 19 11.38 19.88 5.60
C PHE A 19 12.28 18.70 5.97
N ILE A 20 12.46 18.43 7.27
CA ILE A 20 13.26 17.31 7.75
C ILE A 20 12.65 15.99 7.27
N ASN A 21 11.35 15.82 7.45
CA ASN A 21 10.64 14.62 7.06
C ASN A 21 10.74 14.38 5.53
N ASN A 22 10.53 15.42 4.72
CA ASN A 22 10.65 15.31 3.26
C ASN A 22 12.06 14.92 2.82
N LYS A 23 13.10 15.49 3.44
CA LYS A 23 14.49 15.10 3.14
C LYS A 23 14.75 13.63 3.47
N ALA A 24 14.24 13.15 4.60
CA ALA A 24 14.35 11.74 4.99
C ALA A 24 13.63 10.82 3.99
N ILE A 25 12.39 11.15 3.60
CA ILE A 25 11.62 10.40 2.60
C ILE A 25 12.37 10.34 1.26
N ILE A 26 12.85 11.49 0.75
CA ILE A 26 13.63 11.53 -0.50
C ILE A 26 14.90 10.67 -0.38
N SER A 27 15.57 10.68 0.77
CA SER A 27 16.73 9.84 1.02
C SER A 27 16.37 8.35 0.96
N TYR A 28 15.26 7.96 1.58
CA TYR A 28 14.79 6.57 1.54
C TYR A 28 14.34 6.15 0.14
N ASP A 29 13.66 7.03 -0.61
CA ASP A 29 13.26 6.76 -2.00
C ASP A 29 14.47 6.45 -2.87
N ASN A 30 15.52 7.28 -2.76
CA ASN A 30 16.77 7.07 -3.48
C ASN A 30 17.46 5.76 -3.08
N ALA A 31 17.48 5.44 -1.78
CA ALA A 31 18.06 4.19 -1.28
C ALA A 31 17.29 2.96 -1.80
N TRP A 32 15.96 2.99 -1.73
CA TRP A 32 15.10 1.93 -2.24
C TRP A 32 15.26 1.74 -3.74
N ILE A 33 15.17 2.81 -4.54
CA ILE A 33 15.34 2.73 -6.00
C ILE A 33 16.71 2.15 -6.35
N LYS A 34 17.78 2.61 -5.69
CA LYS A 34 19.13 2.07 -5.91
C LYS A 34 19.22 0.57 -5.59
N LEU A 35 18.50 0.12 -4.55
CA LEU A 35 18.48 -1.27 -4.12
C LEU A 35 17.78 -2.19 -5.13
N VAL A 36 16.68 -1.74 -5.74
CA VAL A 36 15.83 -2.59 -6.58
C VAL A 36 15.99 -2.36 -8.08
N LYS A 37 16.48 -1.21 -8.54
CA LYS A 37 16.52 -0.87 -9.96
C LYS A 37 17.20 -1.96 -10.79
N ASN A 38 16.57 -2.30 -11.91
CA ASN A 38 17.03 -3.31 -12.87
C ASN A 38 17.19 -4.72 -12.28
N ARG A 39 16.67 -4.98 -11.08
CA ARG A 39 16.66 -6.32 -10.48
C ARG A 39 15.37 -7.06 -10.80
N VAL A 40 15.46 -8.38 -10.76
CA VAL A 40 14.33 -9.27 -11.00
C VAL A 40 14.24 -10.33 -9.90
N VAL A 41 13.03 -10.86 -9.70
CA VAL A 41 12.79 -12.05 -8.89
C VAL A 41 12.02 -13.05 -9.74
N LYS A 42 12.55 -14.28 -9.82
CA LYS A 42 11.95 -15.39 -10.54
C LYS A 42 11.54 -16.47 -9.54
N GLU A 43 10.25 -16.76 -9.45
CA GLU A 43 9.72 -17.84 -8.61
C GLU A 43 8.67 -18.60 -9.41
N ALA A 44 8.90 -19.88 -9.71
CA ALA A 44 8.02 -20.81 -10.46
C ALA A 44 7.17 -20.18 -11.59
N ASP A 45 6.04 -19.54 -11.26
CA ASP A 45 5.06 -18.96 -12.18
C ASP A 45 4.96 -17.41 -12.14
N ARG A 46 5.84 -16.76 -11.37
CA ARG A 46 5.85 -15.32 -11.15
C ARG A 46 7.21 -14.69 -11.45
N TYR A 47 7.15 -13.62 -12.21
CA TYR A 47 8.28 -12.79 -12.59
C TYR A 47 8.04 -11.37 -12.08
N TYR A 48 8.88 -10.91 -11.16
CA TYR A 48 8.86 -9.54 -10.65
C TYR A 48 10.06 -8.82 -11.25
N SER A 49 9.84 -7.65 -11.85
CA SER A 49 10.93 -6.83 -12.38
C SER A 49 10.76 -5.38 -12.00
N PHE A 50 11.86 -4.77 -11.57
CA PHE A 50 11.90 -3.34 -11.26
C PHE A 50 12.60 -2.59 -12.39
N ASN A 51 11.97 -1.51 -12.87
CA ASN A 51 12.62 -0.63 -13.84
C ASN A 51 13.60 0.34 -13.16
N GLU A 52 14.19 1.25 -13.95
CA GLU A 52 15.15 2.24 -13.48
C GLU A 52 14.59 3.24 -12.45
N TYR A 53 13.27 3.42 -12.41
CA TYR A 53 12.55 4.29 -11.47
C TYR A 53 11.94 3.51 -10.29
N GLY A 54 12.23 2.21 -10.17
CA GLY A 54 11.68 1.35 -9.13
C GLY A 54 10.21 0.97 -9.33
N VAL A 55 9.59 1.24 -10.48
CA VAL A 55 8.26 0.71 -10.82
C VAL A 55 8.35 -0.81 -10.93
N LEU A 56 7.41 -1.50 -10.27
CA LEU A 56 7.38 -2.95 -10.20
C LEU A 56 6.41 -3.50 -11.25
N THR A 57 6.87 -4.40 -12.09
CA THR A 57 6.02 -5.15 -13.03
C THR A 57 6.00 -6.63 -12.65
N ILE A 58 4.81 -7.18 -12.49
CA ILE A 58 4.57 -8.59 -12.19
C ILE A 58 4.06 -9.28 -13.46
N ASN A 59 4.70 -10.39 -13.85
CA ASN A 59 4.38 -11.21 -15.02
C ASN A 59 4.27 -10.42 -16.34
N LYS A 60 5.02 -9.32 -16.46
CA LYS A 60 4.99 -8.39 -17.61
C LYS A 60 3.58 -7.82 -17.91
N LYS A 61 2.66 -7.89 -16.95
CA LYS A 61 1.24 -7.54 -17.13
C LYS A 61 0.75 -6.56 -16.07
N ASN A 62 1.01 -6.84 -14.80
CA ASN A 62 0.53 -5.99 -13.72
C ASN A 62 1.61 -5.01 -13.29
N THR A 63 1.36 -3.71 -13.47
CA THR A 63 2.31 -2.66 -13.12
C THR A 63 1.86 -1.99 -11.83
N LEU A 64 2.75 -2.00 -10.84
CA LEU A 64 2.56 -1.38 -9.54
C LEU A 64 3.40 -0.10 -9.49
N ASN A 65 2.75 1.02 -9.18
CA ASN A 65 3.44 2.30 -9.12
C ASN A 65 4.10 2.46 -7.75
N PHE A 66 5.38 2.81 -7.76
CA PHE A 66 6.10 3.22 -6.55
C PHE A 66 5.49 4.50 -5.99
N ILE A 67 5.16 4.49 -4.69
CA ILE A 67 4.54 5.64 -4.00
C ILE A 67 5.58 6.37 -3.16
N GLN A 68 6.24 5.64 -2.25
CA GLN A 68 7.29 6.14 -1.37
C GLN A 68 7.99 4.98 -0.69
N ALA A 69 9.24 5.18 -0.31
CA ALA A 69 9.97 4.35 0.63
C ALA A 69 9.60 4.75 2.06
N LYS A 70 9.39 3.76 2.91
CA LYS A 70 9.23 3.94 4.36
C LYS A 70 10.59 3.91 5.06
N HIS A 71 11.50 3.08 4.56
CA HIS A 71 12.88 2.92 5.00
C HIS A 71 13.72 2.52 3.78
N GLU A 72 15.05 2.47 3.94
CA GLU A 72 16.00 2.12 2.87
C GLU A 72 15.69 0.78 2.17
N ASN A 73 15.04 -0.14 2.88
CA ASN A 73 14.71 -1.48 2.40
C ASN A 73 13.22 -1.80 2.44
N MET A 74 12.35 -0.79 2.57
CA MET A 74 10.90 -0.95 2.64
C MET A 74 10.20 0.10 1.80
N ALA A 75 9.30 -0.30 0.92
CA ALA A 75 8.57 0.62 0.06
C ALA A 75 7.09 0.28 -0.08
N VAL A 76 6.33 1.32 -0.37
CA VAL A 76 4.91 1.25 -0.63
C VAL A 76 4.68 1.37 -2.13
N TYR A 77 3.87 0.46 -2.65
CA TYR A 77 3.40 0.46 -4.02
C TYR A 77 1.88 0.58 -4.04
N SER A 78 1.37 1.19 -5.11
CA SER A 78 -0.06 1.18 -5.40
C SER A 78 -0.36 0.13 -6.46
N ASN A 79 -1.41 -0.64 -6.23
CA ASN A 79 -1.94 -1.63 -7.16
C ASN A 79 -3.40 -1.30 -7.43
N THR A 80 -3.77 -1.09 -8.70
CA THR A 80 -5.17 -0.91 -9.09
C THR A 80 -5.66 -2.16 -9.76
N ASP A 81 -6.50 -2.92 -9.07
CA ASP A 81 -7.06 -4.17 -9.59
C ASP A 81 -8.53 -4.32 -9.19
N TYR A 82 -9.15 -5.39 -9.65
CA TYR A 82 -10.54 -5.70 -9.34
C TYR A 82 -10.71 -6.08 -7.87
N LEU A 83 -11.78 -5.58 -7.25
CA LEU A 83 -12.08 -5.74 -5.84
C LEU A 83 -12.21 -7.21 -5.41
N ASN A 84 -12.67 -8.07 -6.31
CA ASN A 84 -12.74 -9.51 -6.07
C ASN A 84 -11.37 -10.19 -5.89
N LYS A 85 -10.29 -9.61 -6.42
CA LYS A 85 -8.92 -10.08 -6.20
C LYS A 85 -8.33 -9.56 -4.90
N PHE A 86 -8.86 -8.45 -4.38
CA PHE A 86 -8.43 -7.88 -3.12
C PHE A 86 -8.84 -8.76 -1.92
N MET A 87 -10.12 -9.17 -1.87
CA MET A 87 -10.61 -10.09 -0.82
C MET A 87 -11.73 -10.99 -1.37
N LEU A 88 -11.71 -12.27 -0.97
CA LEU A 88 -12.68 -13.29 -1.40
C LEU A 88 -14.14 -12.92 -1.12
N VAL A 89 -14.39 -12.18 -0.03
CA VAL A 89 -15.73 -11.70 0.35
C VAL A 89 -16.38 -10.80 -0.72
N PHE A 90 -15.60 -10.29 -1.68
CA PHE A 90 -16.06 -9.49 -2.81
C PHE A 90 -16.07 -10.25 -4.15
N SER A 91 -16.01 -11.58 -4.13
CA SER A 91 -16.00 -12.43 -5.34
C SER A 91 -17.13 -12.11 -6.33
N GLY A 92 -18.31 -11.73 -5.83
CA GLY A 92 -19.48 -11.33 -6.63
C GLY A 92 -19.37 -9.96 -7.32
N TYR A 93 -18.27 -9.22 -7.16
CA TYR A 93 -18.09 -7.86 -7.70
C TYR A 93 -16.87 -7.75 -8.64
N PRO A 94 -16.79 -8.54 -9.73
CA PRO A 94 -15.62 -8.63 -10.59
C PRO A 94 -15.36 -7.39 -11.46
N SER A 95 -16.28 -6.44 -11.51
CA SER A 95 -16.17 -5.22 -12.35
C SER A 95 -15.72 -3.98 -11.58
N ILE A 96 -15.70 -4.04 -10.24
CA ILE A 96 -15.32 -2.89 -9.41
C ILE A 96 -13.81 -2.85 -9.29
N LYS A 97 -13.18 -1.74 -9.68
CA LYS A 97 -11.74 -1.53 -9.48
C LYS A 97 -11.48 -0.69 -8.25
N VAL A 98 -10.45 -1.06 -7.51
CA VAL A 98 -9.97 -0.32 -6.34
C VAL A 98 -8.46 -0.23 -6.37
N THR A 99 -7.93 0.91 -5.90
CA THR A 99 -6.49 1.09 -5.70
C THR A 99 -6.16 0.79 -4.25
N PHE A 100 -5.25 -0.14 -4.01
CA PHE A 100 -4.79 -0.51 -2.68
C PHE A 100 -3.28 -0.38 -2.59
N MET A 101 -2.81 -0.10 -1.37
CA MET A 101 -1.39 0.02 -1.07
C MET A 101 -0.83 -1.33 -0.63
N GLU A 102 0.29 -1.72 -1.19
CA GLU A 102 1.03 -2.94 -0.88
C GLU A 102 2.43 -2.56 -0.37
N GLY A 103 2.96 -3.32 0.58
CA GLY A 103 4.30 -3.13 1.10
C GLY A 103 5.27 -4.15 0.50
N TYR A 104 6.44 -3.70 0.09
CA TYR A 104 7.55 -4.54 -0.36
C TYR A 104 8.76 -4.31 0.53
N ILE A 105 9.47 -5.39 0.87
CA ILE A 105 10.60 -5.37 1.81
C ILE A 105 11.75 -6.17 1.20
N VAL A 106 12.98 -5.65 1.32
CA VAL A 106 14.19 -6.37 0.94
C VAL A 106 15.04 -6.65 2.17
N GLU A 107 15.31 -7.93 2.42
CA GLU A 107 16.18 -8.37 3.52
C GLU A 107 17.08 -9.49 3.02
N ASN A 108 18.40 -9.36 3.18
CA ASN A 108 19.37 -10.37 2.75
C ASN A 108 19.18 -10.82 1.29
N ASN A 109 19.00 -9.85 0.38
CA ASN A 109 18.68 -10.05 -1.04
C ASN A 109 17.39 -10.84 -1.32
N LYS A 110 16.53 -11.05 -0.33
CA LYS A 110 15.20 -11.64 -0.52
C LYS A 110 14.16 -10.54 -0.59
N LEU A 111 13.28 -10.63 -1.58
CA LEU A 111 12.11 -9.76 -1.71
C LEU A 111 10.94 -10.39 -0.96
N TYR A 112 10.23 -9.57 -0.20
CA TYR A 112 9.00 -9.94 0.50
C TYR A 112 7.89 -8.97 0.12
N TYR A 113 6.65 -9.45 0.15
CA TYR A 113 5.45 -8.60 0.09
C TYR A 113 4.67 -8.70 1.40
N THR A 114 3.97 -7.63 1.77
CA THR A 114 3.04 -7.65 2.90
C THR A 114 1.68 -8.20 2.44
N TYR A 115 1.16 -9.20 3.15
CA TYR A 115 -0.10 -9.87 2.78
C TYR A 115 -1.29 -9.45 3.64
N ALA A 116 -1.09 -8.57 4.61
CA ALA A 116 -2.13 -8.13 5.53
C ALA A 116 -2.03 -6.64 5.87
N TYR A 117 -3.15 -6.10 6.31
CA TYR A 117 -3.26 -4.75 6.86
C TYR A 117 -3.35 -4.79 8.39
N LYS A 118 -3.27 -3.63 9.03
CA LYS A 118 -3.47 -3.47 10.47
C LYS A 118 -4.93 -3.71 10.83
N SER A 119 -5.19 -4.11 12.07
CA SER A 119 -6.55 -4.31 12.61
C SER A 119 -7.46 -3.06 12.47
N SER A 120 -6.87 -1.88 12.56
CA SER A 120 -7.55 -0.59 12.36
C SER A 120 -8.16 -0.45 10.96
N TYR A 121 -7.50 -0.99 9.93
CA TYR A 121 -8.03 -1.04 8.56
C TYR A 121 -9.28 -1.91 8.49
N TYR A 122 -9.19 -3.14 8.98
CA TYR A 122 -10.32 -4.08 8.94
C TYR A 122 -11.52 -3.58 9.74
N THR A 123 -11.29 -2.79 10.80
CA THR A 123 -12.37 -2.11 11.53
C THR A 123 -13.10 -1.08 10.66
N LYS A 124 -12.36 -0.27 9.89
CA LYS A 124 -12.93 0.70 8.92
C LYS A 124 -13.68 -0.01 7.80
N LEU A 125 -13.10 -1.06 7.23
CA LEU A 125 -13.73 -1.89 6.19
C LEU A 125 -15.03 -2.52 6.67
N ASN A 126 -15.03 -3.15 7.85
CA ASN A 126 -16.22 -3.79 8.41
C ASN A 126 -17.35 -2.78 8.64
N LYS A 127 -17.04 -1.57 9.13
CA LYS A 127 -18.04 -0.49 9.26
C LYS A 127 -18.65 -0.12 7.90
N TRP A 128 -17.82 0.04 6.88
CA TRP A 128 -18.30 0.32 5.53
C TRP A 128 -19.20 -0.79 4.97
N MET A 129 -18.80 -2.05 5.14
CA MET A 129 -19.55 -3.23 4.68
C MET A 129 -20.92 -3.33 5.35
N LYS A 130 -21.02 -3.08 6.67
CA LYS A 130 -22.29 -3.06 7.40
C LYS A 130 -23.24 -1.96 6.91
N SER A 131 -22.69 -0.80 6.54
CA SER A 131 -23.51 0.30 6.00
C SER A 131 -24.00 0.00 4.58
N ASN A 132 -23.18 -0.65 3.76
CA ASN A 132 -23.42 -0.79 2.32
C ASN A 132 -23.91 -2.17 1.87
N GLY A 133 -24.07 -3.14 2.78
CA GLY A 133 -24.47 -4.50 2.46
C GLY A 133 -24.95 -5.26 3.69
N VAL A 134 -25.14 -6.56 3.52
CA VAL A 134 -25.53 -7.51 4.56
C VAL A 134 -24.65 -8.74 4.41
N PHE A 135 -24.17 -9.27 5.53
CA PHE A 135 -23.53 -10.58 5.54
C PHE A 135 -24.61 -11.64 5.59
N GLU A 136 -24.71 -12.47 4.55
CA GLU A 136 -25.54 -13.66 4.57
C GLU A 136 -24.93 -14.72 5.48
N ASN A 137 -23.59 -14.79 5.50
CA ASN A 137 -22.80 -15.60 6.42
C ASN A 137 -21.40 -14.98 6.61
N LYS A 138 -20.47 -15.69 7.26
CA LYS A 138 -19.12 -15.19 7.54
C LYS A 138 -18.28 -14.89 6.28
N GLU A 139 -18.60 -15.51 5.16
CA GLU A 139 -17.81 -15.46 3.93
C GLU A 139 -18.53 -14.74 2.78
N ASN A 140 -19.85 -14.65 2.85
CA ASN A 140 -20.70 -14.06 1.82
C ASN A 140 -21.27 -12.73 2.30
N TRP A 141 -20.79 -11.66 1.70
CA TRP A 141 -21.35 -10.32 1.85
C TRP A 141 -22.06 -9.89 0.56
N VAL A 142 -23.28 -9.40 0.70
CA VAL A 142 -24.11 -8.94 -0.41
C VAL A 142 -24.37 -7.44 -0.27
N ALA A 143 -23.95 -6.68 -1.26
CA ALA A 143 -24.17 -5.25 -1.39
C ALA A 143 -25.66 -4.91 -1.50
N LYS A 144 -26.07 -3.80 -0.88
CA LYS A 144 -27.39 -3.19 -1.07
C LYS A 144 -27.50 -2.62 -2.49
N LYS A 145 -28.73 -2.49 -3.01
CA LYS A 145 -29.00 -1.90 -4.34
C LYS A 145 -28.36 -0.51 -4.53
N ASN A 146 -28.22 0.28 -3.48
CA ASN A 146 -27.68 1.64 -3.48
C ASN A 146 -26.26 1.74 -2.88
N VAL A 147 -25.47 0.67 -2.96
CA VAL A 147 -24.08 0.63 -2.50
C VAL A 147 -23.26 1.80 -3.06
N LYS A 148 -22.54 2.51 -2.19
CA LYS A 148 -21.67 3.64 -2.57
C LYS A 148 -20.23 3.17 -2.75
N TRP A 149 -19.93 2.52 -3.88
CA TRP A 149 -18.59 1.99 -4.18
C TRP A 149 -17.47 3.03 -4.11
N ASN A 150 -17.76 4.28 -4.47
CA ASN A 150 -16.81 5.40 -4.37
C ASN A 150 -16.39 5.73 -2.93
N THR A 151 -17.10 5.22 -1.93
CA THR A 151 -16.75 5.37 -0.50
C THR A 151 -16.00 4.16 0.07
N PHE A 152 -15.67 3.17 -0.77
CA PHE A 152 -14.92 1.99 -0.35
C PHE A 152 -13.62 2.43 0.34
N PRO A 153 -13.33 1.92 1.56
CA PRO A 153 -12.13 2.31 2.29
C PRO A 153 -10.92 1.58 1.68
N CYS A 154 -10.36 2.16 0.63
CA CYS A 154 -9.09 1.72 0.05
C CYS A 154 -7.99 1.82 1.11
N PRO A 155 -7.22 0.75 1.37
CA PRO A 155 -6.15 0.77 2.36
C PRO A 155 -5.06 1.76 1.97
N GLN A 156 -4.59 2.53 2.95
CA GLN A 156 -3.55 3.54 2.77
C GLN A 156 -2.17 3.01 3.20
N SER A 157 -1.11 3.75 2.89
CA SER A 157 0.27 3.41 3.33
C SER A 157 0.36 3.12 4.84
N SER A 158 -0.37 3.91 5.65
CA SER A 158 -0.41 3.76 7.10
C SER A 158 -1.12 2.49 7.60
N ASP A 159 -1.95 1.88 6.75
CA ASP A 159 -2.71 0.66 7.05
C ASP A 159 -1.88 -0.62 6.83
N ILE A 160 -0.75 -0.56 6.13
CA ILE A 160 0.11 -1.73 5.85
C ILE A 160 0.63 -2.34 7.15
N ASN A 161 0.53 -3.67 7.28
CA ASN A 161 1.16 -4.42 8.35
C ASN A 161 2.51 -4.99 7.90
N TRP A 162 3.59 -4.28 8.27
CA TRP A 162 4.96 -4.62 7.88
C TRP A 162 5.51 -5.91 8.52
N GLU A 163 4.87 -6.40 9.59
CA GLU A 163 5.26 -7.65 10.25
C GLU A 163 4.70 -8.88 9.51
N LYS A 164 3.59 -8.72 8.80
CA LYS A 164 2.90 -9.79 8.07
C LYS A 164 3.39 -9.82 6.63
N LYS A 165 4.57 -10.40 6.44
CA LYS A 165 5.25 -10.52 5.15
C LYS A 165 5.44 -11.97 4.71
N ALA A 166 5.43 -12.19 3.40
CA ALA A 166 5.74 -13.46 2.77
C ALA A 166 6.86 -13.28 1.75
N MET A 167 7.79 -14.24 1.70
CA MET A 167 8.91 -14.21 0.78
C MET A 167 8.40 -14.48 -0.63
N ILE A 168 8.86 -13.67 -1.59
CA ILE A 168 8.60 -13.80 -3.02
C ILE A 168 9.77 -14.53 -3.69
N GLY A 169 10.99 -14.29 -3.23
CA GLY A 169 12.17 -14.91 -3.82
C GLY A 169 13.41 -14.06 -3.65
N ILE A 170 14.44 -14.40 -4.43
CA ILE A 170 15.75 -13.76 -4.36
C ILE A 170 15.85 -12.71 -5.48
N LEU A 171 16.30 -11.51 -5.12
CA LEU A 171 16.65 -10.46 -6.06
C LEU A 171 17.95 -10.83 -6.79
N SER A 172 17.86 -10.96 -8.10
CA SER A 172 18.98 -11.17 -9.03
C SER A 172 19.17 -9.96 -9.93
#